data_AF-A0A7J3LY11-F1
#
_entry.id   AF-A0A7J3LY11-F1
#
_cell.length_a   1.000
_cell.length_b   1.000
_cell.length_c   1.000
_cell.angle_alpha   90.00
_cell.angle_beta   90.00
_cell.angle_gamma   90.00
#
_symmetry.space_group_name_H-M   'P 1'
#
loop_
_entity.id
_entity.type
_entity.pdbx_description
1 polymer ?
#
loop_
_entity_poly.entity_id
_entity_poly.type
_entity_poly.pdbx_seq_one_letter_code
_entity_poly.pdbx_strand_id
1 'polypeptide(L)'
;MYLTREEERILDGEVGEAARRAMELLVKLGDAYGAERMVEVSSCHLVSCVYNVVYDSGLEIADMFYRMGARFTVPTSLCTASIPLEDA
;
A
#
# COMPACT_ATOMS: atom_id res chain seq x y z
N MET A 1 17.17 7.01 4.67
CA MET A 1 15.97 6.98 5.53
C MET A 1 16.27 6.21 6.82
N TYR A 2 15.79 6.64 7.99
CA TYR A 2 15.90 5.91 9.25
C TYR A 2 14.62 5.13 9.52
N LEU A 3 14.76 3.83 9.80
CA LEU A 3 13.66 2.93 10.07
C LEU A 3 13.58 2.60 11.56
N THR A 4 12.37 2.42 12.06
CA THR A 4 12.10 1.81 13.36
C THR A 4 12.33 0.30 13.30
N ARG A 5 12.48 -0.35 14.46
CA ARG A 5 12.63 -1.82 14.52
C ARG A 5 11.46 -2.57 13.89
N GLU A 6 10.25 -2.02 13.96
CA GLU A 6 9.09 -2.66 13.35
C GLU A 6 9.13 -2.52 11.82
N GLU A 7 9.51 -1.36 11.30
CA GLU A 7 9.70 -1.14 9.87
C GLU A 7 10.83 -2.02 9.30
N GLU A 8 11.93 -2.19 10.05
CA GLU A 8 13.01 -3.14 9.72
C GLU A 8 12.48 -4.58 9.67
N ARG A 9 11.75 -5.04 10.69
CA ARG A 9 11.12 -6.38 10.72
C ARG A 9 10.19 -6.61 9.52
N ILE A 10 9.42 -5.60 9.12
CA ILE A 10 8.56 -5.68 7.94
C ILE A 10 9.42 -5.80 6.67
N LEU A 11 10.47 -4.98 6.54
CA LEU A 11 11.37 -4.98 5.38
C LEU A 11 12.17 -6.30 5.25
N ASP A 12 12.51 -6.93 6.37
CA ASP A 12 13.14 -8.24 6.43
C ASP A 12 12.17 -9.39 6.08
N GLY A 13 10.87 -9.10 5.99
CA GLY A 13 9.83 -10.05 5.58
C GLY A 13 9.19 -10.83 6.71
N GLU A 14 9.44 -10.48 7.98
CA GLU A 14 8.86 -11.17 9.14
C GLU A 14 7.33 -11.06 9.20
N VAL A 15 6.75 -10.04 8.54
CA VAL A 15 5.31 -9.76 8.50
C VAL A 15 4.65 -10.29 7.20
N GLY A 16 5.42 -10.99 6.37
CA GLY A 16 4.96 -11.60 5.12
C GLY A 16 5.30 -10.80 3.87
N GLU A 17 5.23 -11.48 2.72
CA GLU A 17 5.76 -10.98 1.44
C GLU A 17 5.07 -9.71 0.94
N ALA A 18 3.75 -9.61 1.11
CA ALA A 18 3.01 -8.41 0.72
C ALA A 18 3.48 -7.17 1.51
N ALA A 19 3.62 -7.29 2.83
CA ALA A 19 4.07 -6.21 3.68
C ALA A 19 5.53 -5.82 3.38
N ARG A 20 6.39 -6.83 3.16
CA ARG A 20 7.78 -6.64 2.74
C ARG A 20 7.89 -5.79 1.49
N ARG A 21 7.14 -6.16 0.44
CA ARG A 21 7.18 -5.47 -0.86
C ARG A 21 6.59 -4.06 -0.80
N ALA A 22 5.54 -3.85 0.00
CA ALA A 22 5.02 -2.52 0.26
C ALA A 22 6.04 -1.64 1.00
N MET A 23 6.70 -2.19 2.02
CA MET A 23 7.74 -1.49 2.78
C MET A 23 8.96 -1.16 1.91
N GLU A 24 9.42 -2.10 1.07
CA GLU A 24 10.50 -1.86 0.12
C GLU A 24 10.20 -0.67 -0.81
N LEU A 25 8.97 -0.57 -1.30
CA LEU A 25 8.53 0.55 -2.13
C LEU A 25 8.57 1.88 -1.34
N LEU A 26 8.05 1.90 -0.12
CA LEU A 26 8.06 3.09 0.75
C LEU A 26 9.49 3.55 1.07
N VAL A 27 10.39 2.62 1.36
CA VAL A 27 11.81 2.92 1.63
C VAL A 27 12.48 3.53 0.41
N LYS A 28 12.30 2.93 -0.79
CA LYS A 28 12.85 3.46 -2.04
C LYS A 28 12.32 4.86 -2.35
N LEU A 29 11.03 5.11 -2.12
CA LEU A 29 10.44 6.44 -2.28
C LEU A 29 11.03 7.43 -1.27
N GLY A 30 11.13 7.04 0.00
CA GLY A 30 11.73 7.86 1.04
C GLY A 30 13.18 8.25 0.70
N ASP A 31 14.01 7.29 0.28
CA ASP A 31 15.38 7.57 -0.15
C ASP A 31 15.42 8.47 -1.40
N ALA A 32 14.55 8.25 -2.38
CA ALA A 32 14.48 9.08 -3.59
C ALA A 32 14.08 10.54 -3.28
N TYR A 33 13.21 10.75 -2.29
CA TYR A 33 12.79 12.09 -1.84
C TYR A 33 13.70 12.69 -0.76
N GLY A 34 14.74 11.97 -0.29
CA GLY A 34 15.59 12.41 0.82
C GLY A 34 14.86 12.49 2.16
N ALA A 35 13.83 11.67 2.36
CA ALA A 35 13.07 11.60 3.60
C ALA A 35 13.91 11.01 4.74
N GLU A 36 13.89 11.69 5.88
CA GLU A 36 14.60 11.24 7.07
C GLU A 36 13.91 10.04 7.73
N ARG A 37 12.58 10.02 7.78
CA ARG A 37 11.77 8.97 8.45
C ARG A 37 10.34 8.93 7.87
N MET A 38 9.60 7.84 8.13
CA MET A 38 8.17 7.78 7.82
C MET A 38 7.34 8.62 8.81
N VAL A 39 6.10 8.89 8.40
CA VAL A 39 5.06 9.48 9.24
C VAL A 39 4.04 8.39 9.56
N GLU A 40 3.85 8.11 10.83
CA GLU A 40 2.84 7.14 11.27
C GLU A 40 1.43 7.66 11.00
N VAL A 41 0.56 6.76 10.54
CA VAL A 41 -0.86 7.04 10.28
C VAL A 41 -1.73 6.08 11.07
N SER A 42 -2.88 6.54 11.54
CA SER A 42 -3.85 5.74 12.28
C SER A 42 -5.03 5.26 11.42
N SER A 43 -5.20 5.83 10.22
CA SER A 43 -6.23 5.46 9.24
C SER A 43 -5.86 5.95 7.84
N CYS A 44 -6.50 5.39 6.82
CA CYS A 44 -6.30 5.80 5.43
C CYS A 44 -7.64 5.92 4.67
N HIS A 45 -7.69 6.86 3.73
CA HIS A 45 -8.74 6.93 2.71
C HIS A 45 -8.11 6.84 1.32
N LEU A 46 -8.33 5.72 0.64
CA LEU A 46 -7.76 5.45 -0.68
C LEU A 46 -8.62 6.12 -1.76
N VAL A 47 -8.11 7.22 -2.32
CA VAL A 47 -8.75 7.92 -3.45
C VAL A 47 -8.36 7.32 -4.79
N SER A 48 -7.10 6.89 -4.94
CA SER A 48 -6.56 6.34 -6.19
C SER A 48 -6.90 4.86 -6.39
N CYS A 49 -8.14 4.44 -6.09
CA CYS A 49 -8.62 3.09 -6.39
C CYS A 49 -9.74 3.05 -7.46
N VAL A 50 -10.05 4.19 -8.08
CA VAL A 50 -11.01 4.27 -9.18
C VAL A 50 -10.40 3.74 -10.48
N TYR A 51 -11.11 2.86 -11.20
CA TYR A 51 -10.61 2.23 -12.42
C TYR A 51 -10.13 3.23 -13.48
N ASN A 52 -10.81 4.37 -13.66
CA ASN A 52 -10.39 5.41 -14.60
C ASN A 52 -9.13 6.19 -14.20
N VAL A 53 -8.61 5.96 -12.99
CA VAL A 53 -7.32 6.49 -12.51
C VAL A 53 -6.24 5.43 -12.64
N VAL A 54 -6.54 4.20 -12.25
CA VAL A 54 -5.55 3.13 -12.12
C VAL A 54 -5.41 2.24 -13.36
N TYR A 55 -6.49 2.15 -14.15
CA TYR A 55 -6.64 1.27 -15.31
C TYR A 55 -6.21 -0.18 -15.01
N ASP A 56 -5.92 -0.96 -16.05
CA ASP A 56 -5.48 -2.35 -15.92
C ASP A 56 -4.22 -2.48 -15.07
N SER A 57 -3.25 -1.57 -15.23
CA SER A 57 -1.97 -1.66 -14.52
C SER A 57 -2.13 -1.59 -13.00
N GLY A 58 -2.98 -0.69 -12.48
CA GLY A 58 -3.19 -0.67 -11.04
C GLY A 58 -4.09 -1.80 -10.55
N LEU A 59 -4.96 -2.35 -11.40
CA LEU A 59 -5.69 -3.58 -11.08
C LEU A 59 -4.75 -4.78 -10.96
N GLU A 60 -3.77 -4.91 -11.85
CA GLU A 60 -2.73 -5.94 -11.79
C GLU A 60 -1.89 -5.82 -10.51
N ILE A 61 -1.54 -4.60 -10.10
CA ILE A 61 -0.84 -4.36 -8.82
C ILE A 61 -1.72 -4.81 -7.65
N ALA A 62 -3.00 -4.43 -7.64
CA ALA A 62 -3.92 -4.84 -6.59
C ALA A 62 -4.09 -6.38 -6.53
N ASP A 63 -4.25 -7.04 -7.67
CA ASP A 63 -4.34 -8.51 -7.77
C ASP A 63 -3.03 -9.18 -7.31
N MET A 64 -1.88 -8.63 -7.68
CA MET A 64 -0.58 -9.11 -7.21
C MET A 64 -0.49 -9.08 -5.67
N PHE A 65 -0.83 -7.96 -5.03
CA PHE A 65 -0.84 -7.86 -3.57
C PHE A 65 -1.89 -8.79 -2.94
N TYR A 66 -3.06 -8.91 -3.55
CA TYR A 66 -4.11 -9.84 -3.10
C TYR A 66 -3.63 -11.30 -3.09
N ARG A 67 -2.98 -11.75 -4.17
CA ARG A 67 -2.39 -13.10 -4.28
C ARG A 67 -1.26 -13.34 -3.28
N MET A 68 -0.54 -12.29 -2.87
CA MET A 68 0.46 -12.35 -1.80
C MET A 68 -0.16 -12.38 -0.39
N GLY A 69 -1.49 -12.38 -0.27
CA GLY A 69 -2.18 -12.43 1.01
C GLY A 69 -2.25 -11.08 1.74
N ALA A 70 -2.11 -9.96 1.03
CA ALA A 70 -2.11 -8.63 1.63
C ALA A 70 -3.34 -8.36 2.50
N ARG A 71 -3.13 -7.59 3.56
CA ARG A 71 -4.16 -7.05 4.45
C ARG A 71 -3.82 -5.60 4.77
N PHE A 72 -4.83 -4.76 4.95
CA PHE A 72 -4.64 -3.43 5.49
C PHE A 72 -4.28 -3.51 6.97
N THR A 73 -3.33 -2.70 7.42
CA THR A 73 -2.84 -2.66 8.81
C THR A 73 -3.56 -1.61 9.66
N VAL A 74 -4.18 -0.62 9.01
CA VAL A 74 -4.99 0.42 9.65
C VAL A 74 -6.39 0.45 9.04
N PRO A 75 -7.41 0.94 9.76
CA PRO A 75 -8.72 1.19 9.19
C PRO A 75 -8.60 1.97 7.88
N THR A 76 -9.02 1.33 6.79
CA THR A 76 -8.86 1.85 5.43
C THR A 76 -10.21 1.89 4.75
N SER A 77 -10.58 3.07 4.29
CA SER A 77 -11.77 3.29 3.46
C SER A 77 -11.35 3.52 2.02
N LEU A 78 -12.28 3.33 1.09
CA LEU A 78 -12.09 3.57 -0.35
C LEU A 78 -13.04 4.65 -0.84
N CYS A 79 -12.65 5.35 -1.91
CA CYS A 79 -13.53 6.29 -2.61
C CYS A 79 -14.72 5.52 -3.19
N THR A 80 -15.94 6.04 -3.02
CA THR A 80 -17.18 5.42 -3.50
C THR A 80 -17.20 5.24 -5.03
N ALA A 81 -16.52 6.12 -5.78
CA ALA A 81 -16.37 6.00 -7.22
C ALA A 81 -15.58 4.76 -7.67
N SER A 82 -14.85 4.12 -6.75
CA SER A 82 -14.03 2.93 -7.01
C SER A 82 -14.84 1.64 -7.03
N ILE A 83 -16.08 1.69 -6.55
CA ILE A 83 -17.00 0.58 -6.63
C ILE A 83 -17.59 0.62 -8.05
N PRO A 84 -17.46 -0.45 -8.85
CA PRO A 84 -18.17 -0.52 -10.10
C PRO A 84 -19.66 -0.32 -9.80
N LEU A 85 -20.33 0.57 -10.54
CA LEU A 85 -21.78 0.59 -10.54
C LEU A 85 -22.20 -0.81 -11.02
N GLU A 86 -22.79 -1.61 -10.12
CA GLU A 86 -23.46 -2.83 -10.55
C GLU A 86 -24.48 -2.43 -11.61
N ASP A 87 -24.52 -3.14 -12.74
CA ASP A 87 -25.71 -3.10 -13.57
C ASP A 87 -26.87 -3.58 -12.67
N ALA A 88 -27.79 -2.67 -12.37
CA ALA A 88 -29.03 -2.97 -11.66
C ALA A 88 -29.95 -3.89 -12.49
#